data_AF-A0A075RCR2-F1
#
_entry.id   AF-A0A075RCR2-F1
#
_cell.length_a   1.000
_cell.length_b   1.000
_cell.length_c   1.000
_cell.angle_alpha   90.00
_cell.angle_beta   90.00
_cell.angle_gamma   90.00
#
_symmetry.space_group_name_H-M   'P 1'
#
loop_
_entity.id
_entity.type
_entity.pdbx_description
1 polymer ?
#
loop_
_entity_poly.entity_id
_entity_poly.type
_entity_poly.pdbx_seq_one_letter_code
_entity_poly.pdbx_strand_id
1 'polypeptide(L)'
;MEKIRIVGDINSGNYSAYKNDDTEPFVSIVGWTNRGLSAIRKMVGNYLVTQCGYSTTTNIPQHNIKPDRPESKNDLHKICTVQDYLDAVDPAKKYRKS
;
A
#
# COMPACT_ATOMS: atom_id res chain seq x y z
N MET A 1 14.75 -3.69 -6.77
CA MET A 1 13.79 -2.62 -6.44
C MET A 1 12.83 -3.19 -5.41
N GLU A 2 12.71 -2.54 -4.25
CA GLU A 2 11.82 -2.99 -3.17
C GLU A 2 10.36 -2.95 -3.59
N LYS A 3 9.55 -3.93 -3.19
CA LYS A 3 8.11 -3.99 -3.48
C LYS A 3 7.33 -4.02 -2.17
N ILE A 4 6.20 -3.33 -2.11
CA ILE A 4 5.31 -3.35 -0.95
C ILE A 4 3.98 -3.98 -1.34
N ARG A 5 3.57 -5.02 -0.62
CA ARG A 5 2.29 -5.69 -0.82
C ARG A 5 1.33 -5.33 0.31
N ILE A 6 0.16 -4.80 -0.01
CA ILE A 6 -0.89 -4.49 0.98
C ILE A 6 -2.06 -5.46 0.78
N VAL A 7 -2.36 -6.21 1.83
CA VAL A 7 -3.50 -7.13 1.88
C VAL A 7 -4.47 -6.62 2.92
N GLY A 8 -5.75 -6.67 2.61
CA GLY A 8 -6.77 -6.45 3.63
C GLY A 8 -8.14 -6.93 3.23
N ASP A 9 -9.02 -6.94 4.20
CA ASP A 9 -10.40 -7.34 4.06
C ASP A 9 -11.31 -6.31 4.71
N ILE A 10 -12.20 -5.74 3.89
CA ILE A 10 -13.10 -4.66 4.31
C ILE A 10 -14.14 -5.13 5.33
N ASN A 11 -14.52 -6.41 5.28
CA ASN A 11 -15.54 -6.96 6.17
C ASN A 11 -14.99 -7.14 7.58
N SER A 12 -13.76 -7.67 7.70
CA SER A 12 -13.08 -7.79 9.00
C SER A 12 -12.40 -6.51 9.48
N GLY A 13 -12.14 -5.55 8.59
CA GLY A 13 -11.36 -4.34 8.91
C GLY A 13 -9.88 -4.64 9.17
N ASN A 14 -9.39 -5.82 8.78
CA ASN A 14 -8.01 -6.23 8.97
C ASN A 14 -7.19 -5.87 7.72
N TYR A 15 -6.09 -5.17 7.92
CA TYR A 15 -5.19 -4.72 6.86
C TYR A 15 -3.74 -4.91 7.29
N SER A 16 -2.89 -5.35 6.37
CA SER A 16 -1.47 -5.57 6.62
C SER A 16 -0.63 -5.23 5.40
N ALA A 17 0.59 -4.73 5.64
CA ALA A 17 1.58 -4.43 4.62
C ALA A 17 2.82 -5.30 4.81
N TYR A 18 3.30 -5.86 3.70
CA TYR A 18 4.43 -6.77 3.62
C TYR A 18 5.48 -6.19 2.69
N LYS A 19 6.74 -6.44 3.01
CA LYS A 19 7.87 -6.01 2.20
C LYS A 19 8.35 -7.20 1.39
N ASN A 20 8.54 -7.00 0.09
CA ASN A 20 8.90 -8.05 -0.87
C ASN A 20 8.04 -9.32 -0.69
N ASP A 21 8.68 -10.46 -0.47
CA ASP A 21 8.04 -11.77 -0.28
C ASP A 21 7.97 -12.17 1.21
N ASP A 22 8.10 -11.20 2.12
CA ASP A 22 8.05 -11.46 3.57
C ASP A 22 6.69 -12.04 3.98
N THR A 23 6.75 -12.99 4.91
CA THR A 23 5.58 -13.65 5.50
C THR A 23 5.00 -12.86 6.66
N GLU A 24 5.81 -12.03 7.33
CA GLU A 24 5.38 -11.20 8.44
C GLU A 24 5.14 -9.75 7.98
N PRO A 25 4.03 -9.12 8.41
CA PRO A 25 3.77 -7.75 8.03
C PRO A 25 4.57 -6.77 8.90
N PHE A 26 5.15 -5.75 8.27
CA PHE A 26 5.83 -4.66 8.98
C PHE A 26 4.85 -3.56 9.45
N VAL A 27 3.62 -3.55 8.91
CA VAL A 27 2.49 -2.75 9.42
C VAL A 27 1.25 -3.63 9.43
N SER A 28 0.51 -3.63 10.53
CA SER A 28 -0.77 -4.33 10.64
C SER A 28 -1.81 -3.52 11.40
N ILE A 29 -3.06 -3.63 10.97
CA ILE A 29 -4.25 -3.01 11.55
C ILE A 29 -5.28 -4.12 11.69
N VAL A 30 -5.89 -4.22 12.88
CA VAL A 30 -6.91 -5.24 13.19
C VAL A 30 -8.21 -4.57 13.59
N GLY A 31 -9.34 -5.05 13.07
CA GLY A 31 -10.69 -4.66 13.48
C GLY A 31 -11.10 -3.24 13.08
N TRP A 32 -10.47 -2.63 12.07
CA TRP A 32 -10.71 -1.23 11.73
C TRP A 32 -11.60 -1.05 10.50
N THR A 33 -12.88 -1.34 10.68
CA THR A 33 -13.91 -1.36 9.62
C THR A 33 -14.18 0.01 8.98
N ASN A 34 -13.90 1.12 9.70
CA ASN A 34 -14.24 2.49 9.25
C ASN A 34 -13.08 3.30 8.63
N ARG A 35 -11.82 2.81 8.66
CA ARG A 35 -10.66 3.58 8.16
C ARG A 35 -9.95 3.00 6.92
N GLY A 36 -10.31 1.80 6.50
CA GLY A 36 -10.06 1.24 5.16
C GLY A 36 -8.59 1.26 4.67
N LEU A 37 -8.41 1.00 3.38
CA LEU A 37 -7.08 0.99 2.72
C LEU A 37 -6.34 2.34 2.79
N SER A 38 -7.03 3.44 3.09
CA SER A 38 -6.40 4.76 3.21
C SER A 38 -5.48 4.83 4.43
N ALA A 39 -5.92 4.33 5.59
CA ALA A 39 -5.12 4.39 6.81
C ALA A 39 -3.83 3.55 6.72
N ILE A 40 -3.92 2.34 6.14
CA ILE A 40 -2.74 1.49 5.97
C ILE A 40 -1.73 2.13 5.01
N ARG A 41 -2.18 2.81 3.94
CA ARG A 41 -1.29 3.57 3.04
C ARG A 41 -0.51 4.64 3.79
N LYS A 42 -1.17 5.44 4.64
CA LYS A 42 -0.51 6.49 5.42
C LYS A 42 0.52 5.92 6.39
N MET A 43 0.20 4.81 7.06
CA MET A 43 1.15 4.14 7.96
C MET A 43 2.36 3.61 7.19
N VAL A 44 2.15 3.01 6.02
CA VAL A 44 3.26 2.59 5.13
C VAL A 44 4.10 3.79 4.71
N GLY A 45 3.49 4.89 4.26
CA GLY A 45 4.21 6.11 3.90
C GLY A 45 5.07 6.65 5.06
N ASN A 46 4.48 6.73 6.26
CA ASN A 46 5.20 7.13 7.47
C ASN A 46 6.34 6.18 7.82
N TYR A 47 6.13 4.87 7.70
CA TYR A 47 7.18 3.87 7.93
C TYR A 47 8.33 4.02 6.94
N LEU A 48 8.03 4.18 5.64
CA LEU A 48 9.03 4.33 4.59
C LEU A 48 9.91 5.57 4.82
N VAL A 49 9.33 6.68 5.28
CA VAL A 49 10.09 7.89 5.63
C VAL A 49 10.87 7.71 6.93
N THR A 50 10.20 7.33 8.01
CA THR A 50 10.77 7.41 9.36
C THR A 50 11.67 6.23 9.72
N GLN A 51 11.36 5.03 9.22
CA GLN A 51 12.09 3.80 9.55
C GLN A 51 13.06 3.40 8.44
N CYS A 52 12.70 3.63 7.17
CA CYS A 52 13.54 3.25 6.03
C CYS A 52 14.34 4.42 5.43
N GLY A 53 14.05 5.67 5.80
CA GLY A 53 14.79 6.83 5.32
C GLY A 53 14.56 7.17 3.84
N TYR A 54 13.45 6.72 3.24
CA TYR A 54 13.15 7.03 1.85
C TYR A 54 12.75 8.49 1.64
N SER A 55 13.13 9.06 0.50
CA SER A 55 12.61 10.35 0.04
C SER A 55 11.14 10.24 -0.36
N THR A 56 10.38 11.31 -0.18
CA THR A 56 8.96 11.39 -0.61
C THR A 56 8.79 11.16 -2.12
N THR A 57 9.83 11.46 -2.92
CA THR A 57 9.85 11.26 -4.37
C THR A 57 10.28 9.85 -4.80
N THR A 58 10.71 8.99 -3.86
CA THR A 58 11.14 7.63 -4.20
C THR A 58 9.96 6.81 -4.70
N ASN A 59 10.13 6.15 -5.85
CA ASN A 59 9.17 5.20 -6.39
C ASN A 59 9.29 3.85 -5.68
N ILE A 60 8.20 3.42 -5.06
CA ILE A 60 8.04 2.13 -4.39
C ILE A 60 6.81 1.43 -5.00
N PRO A 61 7.00 0.41 -5.86
CA PRO A 61 5.92 -0.36 -6.42
C PRO A 61 4.94 -0.87 -5.37
N GLN A 62 3.65 -0.56 -5.56
CA GLN A 62 2.58 -1.04 -4.70
C GLN A 62 1.89 -2.25 -5.32
N HIS A 63 1.89 -3.37 -4.64
CA HIS A 63 0.99 -4.46 -4.96
C HIS A 63 -0.16 -4.41 -3.97
N ASN A 64 -1.20 -3.65 -4.30
CA ASN A 64 -2.46 -3.93 -3.67
C ASN A 64 -2.94 -5.30 -4.17
N ILE A 65 -3.73 -5.95 -3.32
CA ILE A 65 -4.72 -6.96 -3.69
C ILE A 65 -4.32 -8.40 -3.36
N LYS A 66 -5.29 -9.10 -2.76
CA LYS A 66 -5.31 -10.56 -2.62
C LYS A 66 -5.04 -11.15 -4.02
N PRO A 67 -4.08 -12.07 -4.18
CA PRO A 67 -3.57 -12.49 -5.49
C PRO A 67 -4.63 -13.01 -6.47
N ASP A 68 -5.83 -13.33 -5.98
CA ASP A 68 -6.98 -13.84 -6.71
C ASP A 68 -7.89 -12.78 -7.34
N ARG A 69 -7.80 -11.49 -6.99
CA ARG A 69 -8.73 -10.49 -7.54
C ARG A 69 -8.21 -9.79 -8.82
N PRO A 70 -9.10 -9.34 -9.73
CA PRO A 70 -8.73 -8.71 -11.00
C PRO A 70 -7.82 -7.50 -10.86
N GLU A 71 -7.97 -6.72 -9.79
CA GLU A 71 -7.19 -5.50 -9.58
C GLU A 71 -5.70 -5.81 -9.37
N SER A 72 -5.33 -7.04 -8.95
CA SER A 72 -3.93 -7.46 -8.78
C SER A 72 -3.14 -7.41 -10.10
N LYS A 73 -3.85 -7.43 -11.23
CA LYS A 73 -3.32 -7.34 -12.60
C LYS A 73 -3.21 -5.91 -13.11
N ASN A 74 -3.67 -4.90 -12.35
CA ASN A 74 -3.60 -3.51 -12.77
C ASN A 74 -2.19 -2.96 -12.57
N ASP A 75 -1.48 -2.78 -13.69
CA ASP A 75 -0.10 -2.29 -13.74
C ASP A 75 0.09 -0.91 -13.08
N LEU A 76 -0.97 -0.10 -12.99
CA LEU A 76 -0.91 1.21 -12.34
C LEU A 76 -0.67 1.13 -10.83
N HIS A 77 -0.93 -0.02 -10.19
CA HIS A 77 -0.53 -0.20 -8.80
C HIS A 77 1.00 -0.33 -8.67
N LYS A 78 1.72 -0.73 -9.73
CA LYS A 78 3.19 -0.88 -9.71
C LYS A 78 3.97 0.44 -9.66
N ILE A 79 3.29 1.60 -9.64
CA ILE A 79 3.89 2.93 -9.68
C ILE A 79 3.29 3.81 -8.57
N CYS A 80 3.96 3.85 -7.41
CA CYS A 80 3.64 4.77 -6.32
C CYS A 80 4.89 5.46 -5.81
N THR A 81 4.80 6.76 -5.57
CA THR A 81 5.80 7.46 -4.78
C THR A 81 5.53 7.27 -3.28
N VAL A 82 6.53 7.46 -2.43
CA VAL A 82 6.34 7.53 -0.96
C VAL A 82 5.30 8.59 -0.60
N GLN A 83 5.27 9.72 -1.32
CA GLN A 83 4.25 10.76 -1.13
C GLN A 83 2.83 10.25 -1.41
N ASP A 84 2.63 9.40 -2.43
CA ASP A 84 1.31 8.80 -2.71
C ASP A 84 0.80 7.93 -1.56
N TYR A 85 1.70 7.27 -0.82
CA TYR A 85 1.35 6.55 0.40
C TYR A 85 0.93 7.50 1.52
N LEU A 86 1.69 8.59 1.76
CA LEU A 86 1.38 9.60 2.77
C LEU A 86 0.03 10.29 2.52
N ASP A 87 -0.27 10.59 1.26
CA ASP A 87 -1.53 11.21 0.84
C ASP A 87 -2.67 10.20 0.73
N ALA A 88 -2.38 8.91 0.91
CA ALA A 88 -3.30 7.79 0.72
C ALA A 88 -4.00 7.80 -0.65
N VAL A 89 -3.26 8.21 -1.67
CA VAL A 89 -3.73 8.28 -3.05
C VAL A 89 -4.00 6.86 -3.55
N ASP A 90 -5.10 6.69 -4.27
CA ASP A 90 -5.35 5.50 -5.08
C ASP A 90 -4.66 5.65 -6.45
N PRO A 91 -3.63 4.84 -6.77
CA PRO A 91 -2.88 4.95 -8.02
C PRO A 91 -3.76 4.75 -9.25
N ALA A 92 -4.76 3.87 -9.15
CA ALA A 92 -5.71 3.66 -10.23
C ALA A 92 -6.58 4.90 -10.50
N LYS A 93 -6.81 5.76 -9.50
CA LYS A 93 -7.52 7.03 -9.68
C LYS A 93 -6.60 8.15 -10.20
N LYS A 94 -5.36 8.19 -9.74
CA LYS A 94 -4.38 9.23 -10.12
C LYS A 94 -3.85 9.03 -11.54
N TYR A 95 -3.44 7.81 -11.89
CA TYR A 95 -2.68 7.54 -13.11
C TYR A 95 -3.51 7.02 -14.28
N ARG A 96 -4.76 6.57 -14.07
CA ARG A 96 -5.66 6.14 -15.15
C ARG A 96 -6.31 7.31 -15.89
N LYS A 97 -6.23 8.53 -15.36
CA LYS A 97 -6.85 9.75 -15.92
C LYS A 97 -5.92 10.56 -16.83
N SER A 98 -4.78 10.02 -17.24
CA SER A 98 -3.84 10.67 -18.17
C SER A 98 -3.77 9.94 -19.49
#